data_AF-A0A1G2XYH2-F1
#
_entry.id   AF-A0A1G2XYH2-F1
#
_cell.length_a   1.000
_cell.length_b   1.000
_cell.length_c   1.000
_cell.angle_alpha   90.00
_cell.angle_beta   90.00
_cell.angle_gamma   90.00
#
_symmetry.space_group_name_H-M   'P 1'
#
loop_
_entity.id
_entity.type
_entity.pdbx_description
1 polymer ?
#
loop_
_entity_poly.entity_id
_entity_poly.type
_entity_poly.pdbx_seq_one_letter_code
_entity_poly.pdbx_strand_id
1 'polypeptide(L)'
;MKHTKSKEYNCLKDFQGMPKEITKLLKSESDRGCILILTAYLEEILGLIVRGACVSDDDAEMLLQLRCPGGDFNSKILLCSAFGLIHHEEAQALKCIQRIRNKAAHFDRKGQGFQVLFDSSETIDQVANFAKAMNIKLLSHDIGKVRSCFIALARLLATKLYLRLAEVRPRTAPKTVKEIANEVRNIMVNTPLEKCLKKTEIEAGKGNLQPMRKLLSEMEDAIKLALIEKQKSGQEYADDK
;
A
#
# COMPACT_ATOMS: atom_id res chain seq x y z
N MET A 1 31.85 21.43 8.57
CA MET A 1 30.50 20.83 8.69
C MET A 1 30.65 19.33 8.54
N LYS A 2 30.35 18.53 9.58
CA LYS A 2 30.30 17.07 9.44
C LYS A 2 28.99 16.72 8.75
N HIS A 3 29.05 16.16 7.55
CA HIS A 3 27.87 15.56 6.91
C HIS A 3 27.43 14.38 7.77
N THR A 4 26.35 14.57 8.54
CA THR A 4 25.64 13.47 9.18
C THR A 4 25.07 12.61 8.06
N LYS A 5 25.67 11.44 7.79
CA LYS A 5 25.06 10.45 6.89
C LYS A 5 23.64 10.19 7.42
N SER A 6 22.62 10.44 6.60
CA SER A 6 21.26 10.02 6.91
C SER A 6 21.29 8.51 7.13
N LYS A 7 20.84 8.04 8.30
CA LYS A 7 20.62 6.62 8.50
C LYS A 7 19.55 6.19 7.49
N GLU A 8 19.90 5.29 6.59
CA GLU A 8 18.94 4.61 5.72
C GLU A 8 18.14 3.63 6.59
N TYR A 9 16.82 3.75 6.58
CA TYR A 9 15.91 2.88 7.30
C TYR A 9 15.34 1.88 6.29
N ASN A 10 15.72 0.61 6.41
CA ASN A 10 15.50 -0.39 5.37
C ASN A 10 14.52 -1.50 5.79
N CYS A 11 14.19 -1.61 7.07
CA CYS A 11 13.29 -2.65 7.56
C CYS A 11 12.53 -2.27 8.85
N LEU A 12 11.49 -3.04 9.18
CA LEU A 12 10.67 -2.87 10.40
C LEU A 12 11.51 -2.82 11.69
N LYS A 13 12.64 -3.54 11.74
CA LYS A 13 13.52 -3.59 12.92
C LYS A 13 14.21 -2.25 13.17
N ASP A 14 14.44 -1.45 12.13
CA ASP A 14 15.07 -0.13 12.27
C ASP A 14 14.17 0.86 13.01
N PHE A 15 12.90 0.51 13.18
CA PHE A 15 11.90 1.27 13.91
C PHE A 15 11.59 0.72 15.31
N GLN A 16 12.19 -0.40 15.71
CA GLN A 16 12.08 -0.93 17.07
C GLN A 16 12.78 0.03 18.06
N GLY A 17 12.01 0.76 18.87
CA GLY A 17 12.51 1.74 19.83
C GLY A 17 12.33 3.21 19.39
N MET A 18 12.13 3.44 18.10
CA MET A 18 11.88 4.78 17.53
C MET A 18 10.67 5.51 18.15
N PRO A 19 9.59 4.84 18.60
CA PRO A 19 8.51 5.53 19.30
C PRO A 19 8.96 6.32 20.54
N LYS A 20 10.02 5.89 21.25
CA LYS A 20 10.54 6.60 22.43
C LYS A 20 11.44 7.76 22.05
N GLU A 21 12.34 7.57 21.10
CA GLU A 21 13.28 8.60 20.64
C GLU A 21 12.56 9.73 19.89
N ILE A 22 11.65 9.39 18.97
CA ILE A 22 10.78 10.37 18.31
C ILE A 22 9.93 11.10 19.33
N THR A 23 9.36 10.43 20.34
CA THR A 23 8.57 11.13 21.36
C THR A 23 9.42 12.12 22.16
N LYS A 24 10.68 11.80 22.47
CA LYS A 24 11.58 12.74 23.14
C LYS A 24 11.89 13.94 22.23
N LEU A 25 12.22 13.68 20.97
CA LEU A 25 12.48 14.70 19.97
C LEU A 25 11.27 15.63 19.79
N LEU A 26 10.08 15.09 19.57
CA LEU A 26 8.85 15.86 19.37
C LEU A 26 8.45 16.72 20.58
N LYS A 27 8.89 16.38 21.80
CA LYS A 27 8.63 17.18 23.01
C LYS A 27 9.54 18.41 23.09
N SER A 28 10.79 18.31 22.64
CA SER A 28 11.74 19.43 22.66
C SER A 28 11.61 20.36 21.46
N GLU A 29 10.91 19.93 20.42
CA GLU A 29 10.78 20.68 19.17
C GLU A 29 9.75 21.81 19.24
N SER A 30 9.89 22.77 18.33
CA SER A 30 8.83 23.76 18.07
C SER A 30 7.58 23.08 17.50
N ASP A 31 6.41 23.73 17.56
CA ASP A 31 5.17 23.20 16.98
C ASP A 31 5.33 22.85 15.50
N ARG A 32 5.99 23.75 14.76
CA ARG A 32 6.36 23.55 13.37
C ARG A 32 7.32 22.37 13.18
N GLY A 33 8.39 22.31 13.97
CA GLY A 33 9.35 21.20 13.94
C GLY A 33 8.66 19.87 14.18
N CYS A 34 7.76 19.81 15.16
CA CYS A 34 6.93 18.65 15.48
C CYS A 34 6.11 18.20 14.25
N ILE A 35 5.40 19.11 13.58
CA ILE A 35 4.61 18.81 12.36
C ILE A 35 5.50 18.24 11.25
N LEU A 36 6.63 18.90 10.97
CA LEU A 36 7.53 18.52 9.88
C LEU A 36 8.16 17.15 10.13
N ILE A 37 8.65 16.91 11.35
CA ILE A 37 9.28 15.65 11.75
C ILE A 37 8.28 14.50 11.73
N LEU A 38 7.07 14.69 12.28
CA LEU A 38 6.03 13.66 12.27
C LEU A 38 5.60 13.30 10.85
N THR A 39 5.48 14.30 9.98
CA THR A 39 5.05 14.06 8.60
C THR A 39 6.13 13.31 7.82
N ALA A 40 7.40 13.72 7.96
CA ALA A 40 8.52 13.00 7.35
C ALA A 40 8.57 11.55 7.85
N TYR A 41 8.35 11.33 9.14
CA TYR A 41 8.31 9.99 9.72
C TYR A 41 7.21 9.11 9.11
N LEU A 42 5.99 9.64 8.96
CA LEU A 42 4.88 8.91 8.31
C LEU A 42 5.15 8.66 6.82
N GLU A 43 5.79 9.61 6.14
CA GLU A 43 6.21 9.48 4.76
C GLU A 43 7.20 8.32 4.56
N GLU A 44 8.17 8.16 5.46
CA GLU A 44 9.11 7.03 5.45
C GLU A 44 8.38 5.69 5.63
N ILE A 45 7.42 5.59 6.55
CA ILE A 45 6.64 4.36 6.74
C ILE A 45 5.87 3.99 5.45
N LEU A 46 5.29 4.98 4.75
CA LEU A 46 4.65 4.71 3.46
C LEU A 46 5.66 4.23 2.42
N GLY A 47 6.88 4.79 2.40
CA GLY A 47 7.96 4.32 1.54
C GLY A 47 8.27 2.83 1.78
N LEU A 48 8.32 2.40 3.04
CA LEU A 48 8.52 1.00 3.39
C LEU A 48 7.36 0.09 2.97
N ILE A 49 6.11 0.57 3.10
CA ILE A 49 4.93 -0.16 2.64
C ILE A 49 4.99 -0.37 1.13
N VAL A 50 5.33 0.68 0.37
CA VAL A 50 5.50 0.58 -1.09
C VAL A 50 6.64 -0.37 -1.44
N ARG A 51 7.81 -0.23 -0.79
CA ARG A 51 8.96 -1.12 -1.00
C ARG A 51 8.59 -2.58 -0.75
N GLY A 52 7.93 -2.87 0.36
CA GLY A 52 7.50 -4.23 0.70
C GLY A 52 6.49 -4.82 -0.28
N ALA A 53 5.77 -3.98 -1.04
CA ALA A 53 4.81 -4.42 -2.04
C ALA A 53 5.44 -4.65 -3.43
N CYS A 54 6.66 -4.16 -3.67
CA CYS A 54 7.40 -4.36 -4.90
C CYS A 54 7.95 -5.79 -5.01
N VAL A 55 8.18 -6.23 -6.25
CA VAL A 55 8.79 -7.53 -6.55
C VAL A 55 10.31 -7.50 -6.36
N SER A 56 10.91 -6.33 -6.55
CA SER A 56 12.35 -6.08 -6.49
C SER A 56 12.64 -4.83 -5.65
N ASP A 57 13.70 -4.90 -4.84
CA ASP A 57 14.19 -3.75 -4.06
C ASP A 57 14.75 -2.63 -4.97
N ASP A 58 15.34 -2.99 -6.12
CA ASP A 58 15.87 -2.01 -7.09
C ASP A 58 14.74 -1.21 -7.75
N ASP A 59 13.66 -1.89 -8.15
CA ASP A 59 12.47 -1.24 -8.71
C ASP A 59 11.78 -0.35 -7.66
N ALA A 60 11.75 -0.81 -6.41
CA ALA A 60 11.24 -0.01 -5.30
C ALA A 60 12.06 1.26 -5.09
N GLU A 61 13.39 1.15 -5.12
CA GLU A 61 14.28 2.31 -4.99
C GLU A 61 14.06 3.31 -6.13
N MET A 62 14.03 2.83 -7.38
CA MET A 62 13.75 3.69 -8.53
C MET A 62 12.38 4.38 -8.43
N LEU A 63 11.35 3.68 -7.94
CA LEU A 63 10.01 4.24 -7.77
C LEU A 63 9.96 5.32 -6.69
N LEU A 64 10.68 5.12 -5.58
CA LEU A 64 10.67 5.97 -4.39
C LEU A 64 11.68 7.13 -4.44
N GLN A 65 12.56 7.16 -5.44
CA GLN A 65 13.47 8.27 -5.67
C GLN A 65 12.73 9.60 -5.86
N LEU A 66 13.38 10.70 -5.45
CA LEU A 66 12.84 12.04 -5.62
C LEU A 66 12.55 12.33 -7.10
N ARG A 67 11.34 12.86 -7.40
CA ARG A 67 10.80 13.10 -8.75
C ARG A 67 10.39 11.85 -9.54
N CYS A 68 10.45 10.67 -8.95
CA CYS A 68 9.83 9.46 -9.48
C CYS A 68 8.36 9.33 -9.03
N PRO A 69 7.58 8.38 -9.59
CA PRO A 69 6.14 8.27 -9.32
C PRO A 69 5.76 7.98 -7.86
N GLY A 70 6.70 7.60 -6.99
CA GLY A 70 6.53 7.45 -5.54
C GLY A 70 7.46 8.35 -4.72
N GLY A 71 8.04 9.37 -5.33
CA GLY A 71 9.13 10.17 -4.75
C GLY A 71 8.72 11.21 -3.70
N ASP A 72 7.43 11.53 -3.60
CA ASP A 72 6.90 12.52 -2.66
C ASP A 72 5.74 11.97 -1.84
N PHE A 73 5.45 12.64 -0.72
CA PHE A 73 4.42 12.22 0.21
C PHE A 73 3.04 12.02 -0.42
N ASN A 74 2.62 12.90 -1.34
CA ASN A 74 1.32 12.76 -1.99
C ASN A 74 1.26 11.50 -2.85
N SER A 75 2.31 11.28 -3.62
CA SER A 75 2.45 10.16 -4.52
C SER A 75 2.46 8.83 -3.76
N LYS A 76 3.15 8.77 -2.62
CA LYS A 76 3.14 7.59 -1.73
C LYS A 76 1.74 7.30 -1.17
N ILE A 77 1.00 8.33 -0.72
CA ILE A 77 -0.39 8.17 -0.25
C ILE A 77 -1.27 7.62 -1.38
N LEU A 78 -1.13 8.17 -2.59
CA LEU A 78 -1.89 7.75 -3.76
C LEU A 78 -1.59 6.30 -4.13
N LEU A 79 -0.32 5.91 -4.24
CA LEU A 79 0.11 4.55 -4.54
C LEU A 79 -0.46 3.57 -3.52
N CYS A 80 -0.24 3.82 -2.23
CA CYS A 80 -0.72 2.93 -1.18
C CYS A 80 -2.25 2.79 -1.20
N SER A 81 -2.99 3.87 -1.40
CA SER A 81 -4.46 3.84 -1.47
C SER A 81 -4.97 3.14 -2.73
N ALA A 82 -4.35 3.38 -3.89
CA ALA A 82 -4.78 2.83 -5.18
C ALA A 82 -4.56 1.31 -5.25
N PHE A 83 -3.48 0.81 -4.64
CA PHE A 83 -3.16 -0.62 -4.59
C PHE A 83 -3.76 -1.34 -3.38
N GLY A 84 -4.55 -0.66 -2.54
CA GLY A 84 -5.18 -1.25 -1.36
C GLY A 84 -4.18 -1.64 -0.26
N LEU A 85 -3.00 -1.00 -0.22
CA LEU A 85 -1.99 -1.23 0.81
C LEU A 85 -2.35 -0.55 2.14
N ILE A 86 -3.22 0.46 2.09
CA ILE A 86 -3.78 1.16 3.25
C ILE A 86 -5.30 1.31 3.10
N HIS A 87 -6.00 1.41 4.22
CA HIS A 87 -7.43 1.62 4.25
C HIS A 87 -7.80 3.07 3.86
N HIS A 88 -9.05 3.28 3.41
CA HIS A 88 -9.53 4.61 3.01
C HIS A 88 -9.38 5.65 4.14
N GLU A 89 -9.71 5.28 5.37
CA GLU A 89 -9.56 6.14 6.56
C GLU A 89 -8.11 6.57 6.81
N GLU A 90 -7.16 5.65 6.64
CA GLU A 90 -5.72 5.91 6.81
C GLU A 90 -5.25 6.89 5.73
N ALA A 91 -5.71 6.73 4.48
CA ALA A 91 -5.41 7.64 3.39
C ALA A 91 -5.98 9.05 3.63
N GLN A 92 -7.21 9.18 4.14
CA GLN A 92 -7.80 10.48 4.48
C GLN A 92 -7.04 11.17 5.62
N ALA A 93 -6.68 10.42 6.66
CA ALA A 93 -5.86 10.90 7.76
C ALA A 93 -4.50 11.43 7.28
N LEU A 94 -3.82 10.72 6.39
CA LEU A 94 -2.56 11.16 5.79
C LEU A 94 -2.72 12.44 4.97
N LYS A 95 -3.81 12.58 4.20
CA LYS A 95 -4.13 13.83 3.48
C LYS A 95 -4.36 15.01 4.42
N CYS A 96 -4.99 14.80 5.58
CA CYS A 96 -5.11 15.84 6.60
C CYS A 96 -3.73 16.30 7.09
N ILE A 97 -2.84 15.38 7.42
CA ILE A 97 -1.47 15.69 7.86
C ILE A 97 -0.68 16.41 6.77
N GLN A 98 -0.78 15.97 5.52
CA GLN A 98 -0.14 16.63 4.38
C GLN A 98 -0.54 18.10 4.27
N ARG A 99 -1.84 18.42 4.43
CA ARG A 99 -2.32 19.81 4.41
C ARG A 99 -1.74 20.64 5.56
N ILE A 100 -1.68 20.08 6.77
CA ILE A 100 -1.06 20.72 7.95
C ILE A 100 0.43 20.99 7.66
N ARG A 101 1.15 19.98 7.15
CA ARG A 101 2.57 20.08 6.81
C ARG A 101 2.85 21.10 5.72
N ASN A 102 2.05 21.16 4.66
CA ASN A 102 2.25 22.12 3.59
C ASN A 102 2.14 23.55 4.12
N LYS A 103 1.15 23.84 4.98
CA LYS A 103 1.07 25.14 5.65
C LYS A 103 2.29 25.41 6.52
N ALA A 104 2.72 24.44 7.32
CA ALA A 104 3.93 24.56 8.13
C ALA A 104 5.22 24.74 7.29
N ALA A 105 5.26 24.24 6.05
CA ALA A 105 6.41 24.33 5.16
C ALA A 105 6.46 25.63 4.35
N HIS A 106 5.32 26.20 3.95
CA HIS A 106 5.26 27.40 3.13
C HIS A 106 5.65 28.67 3.91
N PHE A 107 6.90 29.10 3.71
CA PHE A 107 7.35 30.45 4.04
C PHE A 107 6.98 31.39 2.90
N ASP A 108 5.85 32.09 3.02
CA ASP A 108 5.58 33.17 2.08
C ASP A 108 6.36 34.43 2.47
N ARG A 109 6.67 35.30 1.49
CA ARG A 109 7.39 36.58 1.70
C ARG A 109 6.69 37.51 2.71
N LYS A 110 5.44 37.22 3.04
CA LYS A 110 4.60 37.91 4.03
C LYS A 110 4.76 37.37 5.47
N GLY A 111 5.64 36.40 5.73
CA GLY A 111 5.92 35.88 7.07
C GLY A 111 4.89 34.88 7.63
N GLN A 112 3.93 34.41 6.82
CA GLN A 112 2.85 33.52 7.26
C GLN A 112 3.33 32.15 7.76
N GLY A 113 4.52 31.69 7.35
CA GLY A 113 5.12 30.44 7.84
C GLY A 113 5.45 30.42 9.33
N PHE A 114 5.50 31.58 9.99
CA PHE A 114 5.68 31.68 11.45
C PHE A 114 4.36 31.55 12.23
N GLN A 115 3.20 31.61 11.56
CA GLN A 115 1.87 31.59 12.19
C GLN A 115 1.25 30.18 12.28
N VAL A 116 1.93 29.15 11.78
CA VAL A 116 1.45 27.76 11.88
C VAL A 116 1.89 27.17 13.22
N LEU A 117 1.13 27.54 14.24
CA LEU A 117 1.25 27.11 15.63
C LEU A 117 -0.03 26.38 16.05
N PHE A 118 0.06 25.51 17.06
CA PHE A 118 -1.11 24.76 17.55
C PHE A 118 -2.15 25.64 18.27
N ASP A 119 -1.90 26.94 18.40
CA ASP A 119 -2.83 27.94 18.94
C ASP A 119 -3.69 28.62 17.86
N SER A 120 -3.34 28.49 16.58
CA SER A 120 -4.13 29.07 15.50
C SER A 120 -5.44 28.29 15.30
N SER A 121 -6.55 29.02 15.18
CA SER A 121 -7.89 28.43 14.94
C SER A 121 -7.90 27.48 13.74
N GLU A 122 -7.19 27.87 12.68
CA GLU A 122 -7.04 27.06 11.47
C GLU A 122 -6.31 25.74 11.72
N THR A 123 -5.21 25.74 12.49
CA THR A 123 -4.51 24.49 12.84
C THR A 123 -5.37 23.62 13.75
N ILE A 124 -6.07 24.22 14.72
CA ILE A 124 -7.01 23.50 15.59
C ILE A 124 -8.08 22.78 14.77
N ASP A 125 -8.68 23.45 13.79
CA ASP A 125 -9.68 22.85 12.89
C ASP A 125 -9.08 21.72 12.04
N GLN A 126 -7.84 21.87 11.59
CA GLN A 126 -7.15 20.82 10.85
C GLN A 126 -6.86 19.59 11.73
N VAL A 127 -6.45 19.78 12.98
CA VAL A 127 -6.26 18.68 13.94
C VAL A 127 -7.61 18.02 14.27
N ALA A 128 -8.69 18.78 14.40
CA ALA A 128 -10.03 18.25 14.58
C ALA A 128 -10.49 17.40 13.38
N ASN A 129 -10.23 17.86 12.16
CA ASN A 129 -10.50 17.10 10.94
C ASN A 129 -9.67 15.82 10.86
N PHE A 130 -8.41 15.86 11.29
CA PHE A 130 -7.57 14.68 11.39
C PHE A 130 -8.13 13.68 12.42
N ALA A 131 -8.56 14.15 13.60
CA ALA A 131 -9.20 13.30 14.61
C ALA A 131 -10.46 12.63 14.05
N LYS A 132 -11.31 13.39 13.34
CA LYS A 132 -12.51 12.87 12.68
C LYS A 132 -12.18 11.81 11.62
N ALA A 133 -11.16 12.03 10.80
CA ALA A 133 -10.71 11.04 9.81
C ALA A 133 -10.22 9.73 10.47
N MET A 134 -9.76 9.80 11.72
CA MET A 134 -9.36 8.64 12.53
C MET A 134 -10.50 8.07 13.38
N ASN A 135 -11.75 8.54 13.17
CA ASN A 135 -12.93 8.19 13.97
C ASN A 135 -12.78 8.47 15.48
N ILE A 136 -12.03 9.52 15.83
CA ILE A 136 -11.80 9.96 17.21
C ILE A 136 -12.47 11.31 17.43
N LYS A 137 -13.22 11.44 18.53
CA LYS A 137 -13.79 12.72 18.96
C LYS A 137 -12.74 13.53 19.72
N LEU A 138 -12.52 14.78 19.30
CA LEU A 138 -11.68 15.71 20.05
C LEU A 138 -12.43 16.13 21.32
N LEU A 139 -11.83 15.93 22.49
CA LEU A 139 -12.47 16.22 23.78
C LEU A 139 -12.25 17.67 24.26
N SER A 140 -11.37 18.46 23.64
CA SER A 140 -11.05 19.81 24.09
C SER A 140 -10.33 20.64 23.01
N HIS A 141 -10.62 21.95 22.96
CA HIS A 141 -9.95 22.96 22.12
C HIS A 141 -8.78 23.68 22.84
N ASP A 142 -8.35 23.16 23.99
CA ASP A 142 -7.24 23.72 24.75
C ASP A 142 -5.90 23.51 24.02
N ILE A 143 -5.13 24.60 23.82
CA ILE A 143 -3.92 24.66 22.98
C ILE A 143 -2.90 23.57 23.35
N GLY A 144 -2.60 23.40 24.64
CA GLY A 144 -1.65 22.39 25.10
C GLY A 144 -2.13 20.95 24.83
N LYS A 145 -3.46 20.77 24.78
CA LYS A 145 -4.10 19.50 24.43
C LYS A 145 -4.14 19.26 22.93
N VAL A 146 -4.22 20.31 22.10
CA VAL A 146 -4.23 20.18 20.63
C VAL A 146 -2.91 19.60 20.12
N ARG A 147 -1.76 20.14 20.56
CA ARG A 147 -0.44 19.58 20.21
C ARG A 147 -0.31 18.12 20.64
N SER A 148 -0.66 17.84 21.89
CA SER A 148 -0.60 16.49 22.46
C SER A 148 -1.52 15.52 21.70
N CYS A 149 -2.70 15.99 21.30
CA CYS A 149 -3.67 15.24 20.51
C CYS A 149 -3.13 14.95 19.10
N PHE A 150 -2.57 15.95 18.41
CA PHE A 150 -1.93 15.75 17.11
C PHE A 150 -0.86 14.67 17.16
N ILE A 151 0.04 14.72 18.16
CA ILE A 151 1.09 13.72 18.36
C ILE A 151 0.47 12.34 18.61
N ALA A 152 -0.55 12.24 19.47
CA ALA A 152 -1.20 10.97 19.78
C ALA A 152 -1.91 10.36 18.56
N LEU A 153 -2.63 11.17 17.79
CA LEU A 153 -3.30 10.75 16.55
C LEU A 153 -2.29 10.28 15.51
N ALA A 154 -1.20 11.02 15.31
CA ALA A 154 -0.16 10.66 14.35
C ALA A 154 0.57 9.37 14.78
N ARG A 155 0.74 9.14 16.08
CA ARG A 155 1.24 7.85 16.60
C ARG A 155 0.28 6.71 16.35
N LEU A 156 -1.01 6.90 16.57
CA LEU A 156 -2.01 5.88 16.27
C LEU A 156 -2.00 5.53 14.78
N LEU A 157 -1.93 6.54 13.91
CA LEU A 157 -1.81 6.35 12.47
C LEU A 157 -0.53 5.59 12.12
N ALA A 158 0.63 5.97 12.69
CA ALA A 158 1.88 5.24 12.49
C ALA A 158 1.75 3.77 12.90
N THR A 159 1.12 3.48 14.04
CA THR A 159 0.85 2.10 14.48
C THR A 159 0.00 1.34 13.46
N LYS A 160 -1.08 1.95 12.95
CA LYS A 160 -1.90 1.32 11.88
C LYS A 160 -1.06 1.03 10.64
N LEU A 161 -0.23 1.97 10.20
CA LEU A 161 0.65 1.79 9.05
C LEU A 161 1.71 0.71 9.28
N TYR A 162 2.22 0.55 10.51
CA TYR A 162 3.10 -0.58 10.83
C TYR A 162 2.39 -1.94 10.75
N LEU A 163 1.14 -2.01 11.18
CA LEU A 163 0.34 -3.21 11.00
C LEU A 163 0.16 -3.51 9.51
N ARG A 164 -0.11 -2.49 8.68
CA ARG A 164 -0.14 -2.65 7.21
C ARG A 164 1.19 -3.16 6.68
N LEU A 165 2.31 -2.56 7.08
CA LEU A 165 3.64 -3.00 6.67
C LEU A 165 3.91 -4.47 7.00
N ALA A 166 3.44 -4.94 8.17
CA ALA A 166 3.56 -6.35 8.56
C ALA A 166 2.62 -7.29 7.75
N GLU A 167 1.51 -6.77 7.26
CA GLU A 167 0.56 -7.51 6.40
C GLU A 167 0.98 -7.54 4.92
N VAL A 168 1.79 -6.57 4.48
CA VAL A 168 2.31 -6.50 3.11
C VAL A 168 3.14 -7.75 2.83
N ARG A 169 2.70 -8.52 1.83
CA ARG A 169 3.47 -9.64 1.29
C ARG A 169 4.22 -9.17 0.06
N PRO A 170 5.51 -9.49 -0.09
CA PRO A 170 6.23 -9.21 -1.32
C PRO A 170 5.49 -9.88 -2.48
N ARG A 171 5.23 -9.11 -3.53
CA ARG A 171 4.66 -9.69 -4.74
C ARG A 171 5.72 -10.56 -5.37
N THR A 172 5.35 -11.78 -5.74
CA THR A 172 6.19 -12.60 -6.61
C THR A 172 6.06 -12.08 -8.03
N ALA A 173 7.15 -12.19 -8.81
CA ALA A 173 7.10 -11.92 -10.23
C ALA A 173 6.00 -12.79 -10.87
N PRO A 174 5.23 -12.25 -11.83
CA PRO A 174 4.27 -13.06 -12.56
C PRO A 174 5.01 -14.22 -13.24
N LYS A 175 4.49 -15.43 -13.09
CA LYS A 175 5.03 -16.62 -13.75
C LYS A 175 5.00 -16.42 -15.26
N THR A 176 6.05 -16.86 -15.94
CA THR A 176 6.11 -16.90 -17.39
C THR A 176 5.05 -17.86 -17.94
N VAL A 177 4.62 -17.64 -19.18
CA VAL A 177 3.68 -18.55 -19.87
C VAL A 177 4.21 -19.99 -19.88
N LYS A 178 5.53 -20.16 -19.99
CA LYS A 178 6.20 -21.47 -19.95
C LYS A 178 6.08 -22.12 -18.57
N GLU A 179 6.30 -21.39 -17.48
CA GLU A 179 6.15 -21.90 -16.11
C GLU A 179 4.69 -22.28 -15.83
N ILE A 180 3.74 -21.43 -16.22
CA ILE A 180 2.31 -21.73 -16.12
C ILE A 180 1.98 -23.00 -16.92
N ALA A 181 2.45 -23.10 -18.16
CA ALA A 181 2.22 -24.29 -18.99
C ALA A 181 2.85 -25.55 -18.38
N ASN A 182 4.01 -25.45 -17.74
CA ASN A 182 4.65 -26.57 -17.04
C ASN A 182 3.87 -26.97 -15.79
N GLU A 183 3.35 -26.02 -15.01
CA GLU A 183 2.49 -26.31 -13.86
C GLU A 183 1.21 -27.02 -14.29
N VAL A 184 0.56 -26.51 -15.35
CA VAL A 184 -0.61 -27.16 -15.95
C VAL A 184 -0.25 -28.58 -16.43
N ARG A 185 0.87 -28.74 -17.15
CA ARG A 185 1.33 -30.06 -17.60
C ARG A 185 1.56 -31.00 -16.41
N ASN A 186 2.16 -30.53 -15.33
CA ASN A 186 2.41 -31.32 -14.12
C ASN A 186 1.11 -31.77 -13.45
N ILE A 187 0.09 -30.89 -13.39
CA ILE A 187 -1.26 -31.24 -12.90
C ILE A 187 -1.90 -32.30 -13.79
N MET A 188 -1.61 -32.27 -15.08
CA MET A 188 -2.19 -33.17 -16.07
C MET A 188 -1.48 -34.53 -16.14
N VAL A 189 -0.30 -34.71 -15.51
CA VAL A 189 0.42 -35.98 -15.56
C VAL A 189 -0.47 -37.11 -15.03
N ASN A 190 -0.53 -38.21 -15.80
CA ASN A 190 -1.35 -39.40 -15.60
C ASN A 190 -2.87 -39.20 -15.74
N THR A 191 -3.33 -38.05 -16.22
CA THR A 191 -4.76 -37.82 -16.48
C THR A 191 -5.18 -38.42 -17.84
N PRO A 192 -6.47 -38.74 -18.03
CA PRO A 192 -7.01 -39.10 -19.36
C PRO A 192 -6.73 -38.00 -20.40
N LEU A 193 -6.76 -36.73 -19.97
CA LEU A 193 -6.53 -35.58 -20.83
C LEU A 193 -5.09 -35.54 -21.37
N GLU A 194 -4.08 -35.85 -20.53
CA GLU A 194 -2.69 -35.95 -21.00
C GLU A 194 -2.53 -37.04 -22.07
N LYS A 195 -3.17 -38.20 -21.89
CA LYS A 195 -3.13 -39.29 -22.88
C LYS A 195 -3.75 -38.86 -24.21
N CYS A 196 -4.88 -38.15 -24.16
CA CYS A 196 -5.52 -37.58 -25.35
C CYS A 196 -4.64 -36.53 -26.04
N LEU A 197 -4.05 -35.61 -25.28
CA LEU A 197 -3.14 -34.59 -25.83
C LEU A 197 -1.90 -35.21 -26.47
N LYS A 198 -1.21 -36.13 -25.79
CA LYS A 198 -0.05 -36.83 -26.36
C LYS A 198 -0.39 -37.54 -27.66
N LYS A 199 -1.55 -38.23 -27.72
CA LYS A 199 -2.00 -38.91 -28.94
C LYS A 199 -2.27 -37.93 -30.08
N THR A 200 -2.92 -36.79 -29.79
CA THR A 200 -3.25 -35.79 -30.80
C THR A 200 -2.03 -35.01 -31.28
N GLU A 201 -1.06 -34.72 -30.41
CA GLU A 201 0.22 -34.11 -30.77
C GLU A 201 1.04 -35.01 -31.72
N ILE A 202 1.09 -36.32 -31.47
CA ILE A 202 1.76 -37.28 -32.36
C ILE A 202 1.15 -37.28 -33.76
N GLU A 203 -0.18 -37.24 -33.86
CA GLU A 203 -0.88 -37.19 -35.15
C GLU A 203 -0.70 -35.84 -35.86
N ALA A 204 -0.69 -34.74 -35.11
CA ALA A 204 -0.41 -33.41 -35.63
C ALA A 204 1.02 -33.29 -36.20
N GLY A 205 2.01 -33.90 -35.53
CA GLY A 205 3.39 -33.97 -36.01
C GLY A 205 3.55 -34.73 -37.34
N LYS A 206 2.60 -35.61 -37.68
CA LYS A 206 2.50 -36.29 -38.98
C LYS A 206 1.72 -35.48 -40.03
N GLY A 207 1.28 -34.27 -39.70
CA GLY A 207 0.48 -33.40 -40.56
C GLY A 207 -1.04 -33.56 -40.42
N ASN A 208 -1.54 -34.45 -39.56
CA ASN A 208 -2.97 -34.64 -39.35
C ASN A 208 -3.47 -33.78 -38.17
N LEU A 209 -4.02 -32.61 -38.47
CA LEU A 209 -4.50 -31.65 -37.47
C LEU A 209 -5.93 -31.93 -36.96
N GLN A 210 -6.69 -32.83 -37.60
CA GLN A 210 -8.10 -33.07 -37.25
C GLN A 210 -8.30 -33.54 -35.79
N PRO A 211 -7.50 -34.50 -35.27
CA PRO A 211 -7.65 -34.94 -33.88
C PRO A 211 -7.42 -33.82 -32.86
N MET A 212 -6.45 -32.94 -33.14
CA MET A 212 -6.15 -31.79 -32.28
C MET A 212 -7.29 -30.77 -32.27
N ARG A 213 -7.84 -30.44 -33.45
CA ARG A 213 -9.00 -29.53 -33.56
C ARG A 213 -10.23 -30.07 -32.82
N LYS A 214 -10.50 -31.37 -32.97
CA LYS A 214 -11.61 -32.03 -32.27
C LYS A 214 -11.42 -31.95 -30.76
N LEU A 215 -10.23 -32.27 -30.26
CA LEU A 215 -9.93 -32.20 -28.82
C LEU A 215 -10.09 -30.78 -28.27
N LEU A 216 -9.61 -29.77 -29.00
CA LEU A 216 -9.76 -28.36 -28.60
C LEU A 216 -11.24 -27.93 -28.55
N SER A 217 -12.05 -28.36 -29.52
CA SER A 217 -13.51 -28.11 -29.50
C SER A 217 -14.18 -28.76 -28.30
N GLU A 218 -13.85 -30.03 -28.00
CA GLU A 218 -14.41 -30.75 -26.84
C GLU A 218 -14.02 -30.09 -25.52
N MET A 219 -12.78 -29.59 -25.41
CA MET A 219 -12.32 -28.82 -24.25
C MET A 219 -13.09 -27.50 -24.11
N GLU A 220 -13.31 -26.78 -25.22
CA GLU A 220 -14.08 -25.53 -25.21
C GLU A 220 -15.52 -25.76 -24.74
N ASP A 221 -16.17 -26.81 -25.22
CA ASP A 221 -17.54 -27.17 -24.83
C ASP A 221 -17.63 -27.57 -23.35
N ALA A 222 -16.65 -28.35 -22.86
CA ALA A 222 -16.58 -28.72 -21.45
C ALA A 222 -16.39 -27.51 -20.53
N ILE A 223 -15.55 -26.55 -20.94
CA ILE A 223 -15.35 -25.29 -20.19
C ILE A 223 -16.64 -24.47 -20.16
N LYS A 224 -17.36 -24.35 -21.29
CA LYS A 224 -18.65 -23.65 -21.35
C LYS A 224 -19.68 -24.27 -20.41
N LEU A 225 -19.78 -25.61 -20.40
CA LEU A 225 -20.69 -26.32 -19.50
C LEU A 225 -20.36 -26.08 -18.02
N ALA A 226 -19.08 -26.19 -17.64
CA ALA A 226 -18.64 -25.96 -16.27
C ALA A 226 -18.89 -24.51 -15.80
N LEU A 227 -18.77 -23.53 -16.69
CA LEU A 227 -19.10 -22.13 -16.39
C LEU A 227 -20.60 -21.94 -16.13
N ILE A 228 -21.46 -22.59 -16.90
CA ILE A 228 -22.92 -22.55 -16.72
C ILE A 228 -23.31 -23.16 -15.37
N GLU A 229 -22.73 -24.32 -15.02
CA GLU A 229 -22.99 -24.98 -13.74
C GLU A 229 -22.56 -24.10 -12.55
N LYS A 230 -21.39 -23.47 -12.65
CA LYS A 230 -20.89 -22.59 -11.59
C LYS A 230 -21.76 -21.35 -11.40
N GLN A 231 -22.32 -20.80 -12.47
CA GLN A 231 -23.28 -19.69 -12.40
C GLN A 231 -24.58 -20.09 -11.71
N LYS A 232 -25.12 -21.28 -12.00
CA LYS A 232 -26.32 -21.81 -11.34
C LYS A 232 -26.09 -22.04 -9.85
N SER A 233 -24.97 -22.68 -9.47
CA SER A 233 -24.62 -22.88 -8.06
C SER A 233 -24.38 -21.56 -7.32
N GLY A 234 -23.85 -20.53 -8.00
CA GLY A 234 -23.65 -19.21 -7.41
C GLY A 234 -24.94 -18.43 -7.18
N GLN A 235 -26.00 -18.72 -7.94
CA GLN A 235 -27.33 -18.14 -7.74
C GLN A 235 -28.09 -18.81 -6.58
N GLU A 236 -27.96 -20.13 -6.39
CA GLU A 236 -28.58 -20.84 -5.25
C GLU A 236 -28.07 -20.34 -3.88
N TYR A 237 -26.81 -19.91 -3.77
CA TYR A 237 -26.29 -19.31 -2.53
C TYR A 237 -26.63 -17.82 -2.35
N ALA A 238 -27.16 -17.16 -3.38
CA ALA A 238 -27.57 -15.76 -3.32
C ALA A 238 -29.05 -15.60 -2.91
N ASP A 239 -29.88 -16.62 -3.14
CA ASP A 239 -31.31 -16.64 -2.76
C ASP A 239 -31.56 -17.07 -1.30
N ASP A 240 -30.53 -17.55 -0.59
CA ASP A 240 -30.58 -18.00 0.82
C ASP A 240 -30.06 -16.95 1.83
N LYS A 241 -29.94 -15.67 1.43
CA LYS A 241 -29.56 -14.53 2.28
C LYS A 241 -30.57 -13.39 2.23
#